data_AF-A0A3D3UE09-F1
#
_entry.id   AF-A0A3D3UE09-F1
#
_cell.length_a   1.000
_cell.length_b   1.000
_cell.length_c   1.000
_cell.angle_alpha   90.00
_cell.angle_beta   90.00
_cell.angle_gamma   90.00
#
_symmetry.space_group_name_H-M   'P 1'
#
loop_
_entity.id
_entity.type
_entity.pdbx_description
1 polymer ?
#
loop_
_entity_poly.entity_id
_entity_poly.type
_entity_poly.pdbx_seq_one_letter_code
_entity_poly.pdbx_strand_id
1 'polypeptide(L)'
;DPEHQMTARDLATLARFMVRNYPDYYALFAETEFTWQGIRQPNRNPLLGSYRGADGLKTGHTESAGYGLVASAERDGRRLISVVNGLGSDRERAAESRRLLNIGFQEFDNYTLLSAGQTVDEADVWLGDRDHIPLVVADQLRLTLPRDVRQGLEAKLHYQNPVPAPVEKGAQIGTLRLTAPEMAPIEIPVLAGESAGKLGFFGRISAAFNYLLWGASSG
;
A
#
# COMPACT_ATOMS: atom_id res chain seq x y z
N ASP A 1 -10.54 -32.55 15.41
CA ASP A 1 -9.16 -32.49 15.91
C ASP A 1 -9.00 -31.15 16.63
N PRO A 2 -8.78 -31.14 17.96
CA PRO A 2 -8.59 -29.91 18.74
C PRO A 2 -7.47 -29.01 18.22
N GLU A 3 -6.47 -29.59 17.55
CA GLU A 3 -5.32 -28.87 16.98
C GLU A 3 -5.59 -28.30 15.58
N HIS A 4 -6.73 -28.63 14.96
CA HIS A 4 -7.14 -28.04 13.68
C HIS A 4 -7.69 -26.63 13.92
N GLN A 5 -6.79 -25.66 13.97
CA GLN A 5 -7.11 -24.26 14.27
C GLN A 5 -6.57 -23.32 13.19
N MET A 6 -7.23 -22.18 13.02
CA MET A 6 -6.77 -21.07 12.19
C MET A 6 -7.20 -19.76 12.83
N THR A 7 -6.40 -18.71 12.67
CA THR A 7 -6.78 -17.37 13.11
C THR A 7 -7.53 -16.61 12.01
N ALA A 8 -8.21 -15.52 12.40
CA ALA A 8 -8.80 -14.61 11.42
C ALA A 8 -7.75 -14.04 10.44
N ARG A 9 -6.51 -13.83 10.92
CA ARG A 9 -5.39 -13.34 10.11
C ARG A 9 -4.93 -14.38 9.07
N ASP A 10 -4.89 -15.65 9.44
CA ASP A 10 -4.51 -16.73 8.53
C ASP A 10 -5.55 -16.87 7.42
N LEU A 11 -6.84 -16.85 7.78
CA LEU A 11 -7.94 -16.88 6.82
C LEU A 11 -7.92 -15.68 5.87
N ALA A 12 -7.66 -14.48 6.37
CA ALA A 12 -7.53 -13.29 5.52
C ALA A 12 -6.33 -13.40 4.57
N THR A 13 -5.21 -13.94 5.06
CA THR A 13 -4.01 -14.19 4.26
C THR A 13 -4.27 -15.20 3.15
N LEU A 14 -4.93 -16.31 3.48
CA LEU A 14 -5.32 -17.35 2.54
C LEU A 14 -6.32 -16.83 1.49
N ALA A 15 -7.34 -16.07 1.91
CA ALA A 15 -8.29 -15.45 1.00
C ALA A 15 -7.59 -14.50 0.01
N ARG A 16 -6.69 -13.64 0.50
CA ARG A 16 -5.88 -12.75 -0.34
C ARG A 16 -5.00 -13.52 -1.32
N PHE A 17 -4.42 -14.63 -0.87
CA PHE A 17 -3.60 -15.50 -1.70
C PHE A 17 -4.42 -16.13 -2.83
N MET A 18 -5.62 -16.65 -2.54
CA MET A 18 -6.51 -17.22 -3.56
C MET A 18 -6.95 -16.19 -4.60
N VAL A 19 -7.39 -14.99 -4.17
CA VAL A 19 -7.77 -13.90 -5.09
C VAL A 19 -6.64 -13.60 -6.08
N ARG A 20 -5.41 -13.52 -5.59
CA ARG A 20 -4.26 -13.06 -6.40
C ARG A 20 -3.69 -14.14 -7.32
N ASN A 21 -3.62 -15.38 -6.83
CA ASN A 21 -2.87 -16.43 -7.51
C ASN A 21 -3.77 -17.43 -8.24
N TYR A 22 -5.06 -17.48 -7.88
CA TYR A 22 -6.02 -18.44 -8.44
C TYR A 22 -7.35 -17.75 -8.78
N PRO A 23 -7.36 -16.66 -9.57
CA PRO A 23 -8.58 -15.89 -9.85
C PRO A 23 -9.67 -16.73 -10.54
N ASP A 24 -9.30 -17.66 -11.41
CA ASP A 24 -10.25 -18.54 -12.11
C ASP A 24 -10.99 -19.47 -11.15
N TYR A 25 -10.27 -20.05 -10.18
CA TYR A 25 -10.89 -20.88 -9.14
C TYR A 25 -11.62 -20.05 -8.09
N TYR A 26 -11.13 -18.84 -7.82
CA TYR A 26 -11.78 -17.90 -6.92
C TYR A 26 -13.19 -17.53 -7.39
N ALA A 27 -13.38 -17.38 -8.71
CA ALA A 27 -14.68 -17.02 -9.29
C ALA A 27 -15.81 -18.01 -8.93
N LEU A 28 -15.50 -19.28 -8.65
CA LEU A 28 -16.47 -20.29 -8.23
C LEU A 28 -17.18 -19.93 -6.92
N PHE A 29 -16.52 -19.17 -6.02
CA PHE A 29 -17.14 -18.75 -4.76
C PHE A 29 -18.27 -17.74 -4.94
N ALA A 30 -18.35 -17.07 -6.10
CA ALA A 30 -19.40 -16.12 -6.44
C ALA A 30 -20.65 -16.79 -7.02
N GLU A 31 -20.59 -18.08 -7.39
CA GLU A 31 -21.76 -18.83 -7.86
C GLU A 31 -22.83 -18.86 -6.76
N THR A 32 -24.04 -18.42 -7.09
CA THR A 32 -25.15 -18.31 -6.12
C THR A 32 -25.83 -19.65 -5.84
N GLU A 33 -25.68 -20.62 -6.74
CA GLU A 33 -26.19 -21.97 -6.60
C GLU A 33 -25.44 -22.94 -7.53
N PHE A 34 -25.49 -24.22 -7.20
CA PHE A 34 -24.98 -25.29 -8.05
C PHE A 34 -25.92 -26.49 -8.01
N THR A 35 -25.99 -27.28 -9.09
CA THR A 35 -26.83 -28.48 -9.15
C THR A 35 -25.98 -29.74 -9.17
N TRP A 36 -26.27 -30.67 -8.26
CA TRP A 36 -25.64 -31.99 -8.20
C TRP A 36 -26.69 -33.08 -8.13
N GLN A 37 -26.60 -34.06 -9.03
CA GLN A 37 -27.58 -35.15 -9.14
C GLN A 37 -29.03 -34.65 -9.20
N GLY A 38 -29.26 -33.56 -9.95
CA GLY A 38 -30.58 -32.94 -10.09
C GLY A 38 -31.07 -32.13 -8.89
N ILE A 39 -30.28 -32.03 -7.81
CA ILE A 39 -30.63 -31.25 -6.62
C ILE A 39 -29.89 -29.92 -6.65
N ARG A 40 -30.64 -28.82 -6.65
CA ARG A 40 -30.12 -27.46 -6.60
C ARG A 40 -29.73 -27.09 -5.17
N GLN A 41 -28.52 -26.57 -5.01
CA GLN A 41 -27.92 -26.23 -3.72
C GLN A 41 -27.54 -24.74 -3.72
N PRO A 42 -28.16 -23.91 -2.87
CA PRO A 42 -27.82 -22.49 -2.80
C PRO A 42 -26.49 -22.29 -2.10
N ASN A 43 -25.79 -21.22 -2.48
CA ASN A 43 -24.62 -20.75 -1.77
C ASN A 43 -25.04 -20.24 -0.38
N ARG A 44 -24.27 -20.63 0.64
CA ARG A 44 -24.56 -20.29 2.04
C ARG A 44 -24.07 -18.90 2.44
N ASN A 45 -23.31 -18.22 1.58
CA ASN A 45 -22.81 -16.88 1.85
C ASN A 45 -23.95 -15.85 1.76
N PRO A 46 -24.37 -15.23 2.88
CA PRO A 46 -25.52 -14.32 2.91
C PRO A 46 -25.27 -13.00 2.18
N LEU A 47 -24.01 -12.68 1.84
CA LEU A 47 -23.65 -11.43 1.17
C LEU A 47 -23.77 -11.51 -0.36
N LEU A 48 -23.76 -12.70 -0.95
CA LEU A 48 -23.92 -12.85 -2.39
C LEU A 48 -25.31 -12.39 -2.81
N GLY A 49 -25.36 -11.54 -3.84
CA GLY A 49 -26.58 -10.89 -4.33
C GLY A 49 -27.18 -9.81 -3.41
N SER A 50 -26.82 -9.78 -2.12
CA SER A 50 -27.37 -8.81 -1.14
C SER A 50 -26.42 -7.65 -0.82
N TYR A 51 -25.13 -7.77 -1.16
CA TYR A 51 -24.11 -6.76 -0.89
C TYR A 51 -23.37 -6.40 -2.18
N ARG A 52 -23.35 -5.10 -2.52
CA ARG A 52 -22.67 -4.61 -3.74
C ARG A 52 -21.20 -5.02 -3.72
N GLY A 53 -20.79 -5.73 -4.77
CA GLY A 53 -19.42 -6.18 -4.99
C GLY A 53 -19.05 -7.49 -4.31
N ALA A 54 -19.94 -8.12 -3.54
CA ALA A 54 -19.62 -9.38 -2.87
C ALA A 54 -19.48 -10.54 -3.86
N ASP A 55 -18.39 -11.27 -3.75
CA ASP A 55 -18.01 -12.37 -4.66
C ASP A 55 -17.29 -13.53 -3.93
N GLY A 56 -17.31 -13.52 -2.59
CA GLY A 56 -16.72 -14.59 -1.80
C GLY A 56 -16.95 -14.42 -0.30
N LEU A 57 -16.54 -15.37 0.54
CA LEU A 57 -15.85 -16.61 0.18
C LEU A 57 -16.48 -17.84 0.81
N LYS A 58 -16.50 -17.93 2.14
CA LYS A 58 -16.96 -19.15 2.80
C LYS A 58 -17.52 -18.89 4.18
N THR A 59 -18.69 -19.47 4.42
CA THR A 59 -19.28 -19.58 5.76
C THR A 59 -18.72 -20.78 6.53
N GLY A 60 -18.56 -20.63 7.84
CA GLY A 60 -18.22 -21.71 8.77
C GLY A 60 -19.19 -21.71 9.95
N HIS A 61 -19.52 -22.90 10.45
CA HIS A 61 -20.29 -23.05 11.68
C HIS A 61 -20.03 -24.42 12.31
N THR A 62 -19.70 -24.41 13.60
CA THR A 62 -19.79 -25.56 14.51
C THR A 62 -20.33 -25.06 15.85
N GLU A 63 -20.89 -25.96 16.66
CA GLU A 63 -21.36 -25.60 18.01
C GLU A 63 -20.25 -24.97 18.87
N SER A 64 -19.00 -25.44 18.70
CA SER A 64 -17.83 -24.94 19.42
C SER A 64 -17.26 -23.62 18.87
N ALA A 65 -17.38 -23.36 17.57
CA ALA A 65 -16.76 -22.20 16.91
C ALA A 65 -17.73 -21.05 16.64
N GLY A 66 -19.03 -21.25 16.90
CA GLY A 66 -20.08 -20.30 16.53
C GLY A 66 -20.17 -20.10 15.02
N TYR A 67 -20.75 -18.98 14.60
CA TYR A 67 -20.94 -18.61 13.20
C TYR A 67 -19.78 -17.73 12.72
N GLY A 68 -19.26 -18.04 11.53
CA GLY A 68 -18.17 -17.28 10.92
C GLY A 68 -18.30 -17.13 9.41
N LEU A 69 -17.70 -16.09 8.87
CA LEU A 69 -17.67 -15.77 7.45
C LEU A 69 -16.32 -15.13 7.09
N VAL A 70 -15.66 -15.73 6.10
CA VAL A 70 -14.66 -15.03 5.28
C VAL A 70 -15.41 -14.44 4.11
N ALA A 71 -15.56 -13.12 4.09
CA ALA A 71 -16.20 -12.39 3.01
C ALA A 71 -15.18 -11.62 2.18
N SER A 72 -15.48 -11.44 0.89
CA SER A 72 -14.79 -10.47 0.06
C SER A 72 -15.79 -9.68 -0.75
N ALA A 73 -15.42 -8.43 -1.02
CA ALA A 73 -16.14 -7.60 -1.96
C ALA A 73 -15.17 -6.69 -2.71
N GLU A 74 -15.46 -6.45 -3.99
CA GLU A 74 -14.72 -5.53 -4.84
C GLU A 74 -15.63 -4.43 -5.39
N ARG A 75 -15.14 -3.19 -5.30
CA ARG A 75 -15.82 -2.00 -5.82
C ARG A 75 -14.78 -1.11 -6.46
N ASP A 76 -15.02 -0.71 -7.71
CA ASP A 76 -14.22 0.31 -8.39
C ASP A 76 -12.70 -0.02 -8.36
N GLY A 77 -12.34 -1.30 -8.56
CA GLY A 77 -10.95 -1.79 -8.53
C GLY A 77 -10.32 -1.92 -7.14
N ARG A 78 -11.10 -1.74 -6.07
CA ARG A 78 -10.67 -1.92 -4.68
C ARG A 78 -11.39 -3.09 -4.03
N ARG A 79 -10.60 -4.07 -3.60
CA ARG A 79 -11.07 -5.26 -2.89
C ARG A 79 -10.82 -5.18 -1.40
N LEU A 80 -11.83 -5.56 -0.63
CA LEU A 80 -11.73 -5.81 0.81
C LEU A 80 -11.99 -7.28 1.11
N ILE A 81 -11.36 -7.76 2.17
CA ILE A 81 -11.57 -9.08 2.76
C ILE A 81 -11.88 -8.85 4.23
N SER A 82 -13.00 -9.40 4.71
CA SER A 82 -13.34 -9.41 6.13
C SER A 82 -13.44 -10.85 6.64
N VAL A 83 -13.04 -11.05 7.88
CA VAL A 83 -13.12 -12.34 8.56
C VAL A 83 -13.76 -12.12 9.92
N VAL A 84 -14.87 -12.79 10.16
CA VAL A 84 -15.55 -12.85 11.46
C VAL A 84 -15.77 -14.30 11.84
N ASN A 85 -15.61 -14.63 13.12
CA ASN A 85 -15.84 -15.96 13.69
C ASN A 85 -16.44 -15.80 15.10
N GLY A 86 -17.05 -16.86 15.65
CA GLY A 86 -17.54 -16.85 17.04
C GLY A 86 -18.85 -16.11 17.25
N LEU A 87 -19.61 -15.82 16.19
CA LEU A 87 -20.89 -15.11 16.30
C LEU A 87 -22.00 -16.06 16.75
N GLY A 88 -23.05 -15.53 17.39
CA GLY A 88 -24.13 -16.32 17.98
C GLY A 88 -25.20 -16.78 16.98
N SER A 89 -25.25 -16.20 15.78
CA SER A 89 -26.27 -16.58 14.78
C SER A 89 -25.88 -16.31 13.33
N ASP A 90 -26.63 -16.93 12.42
CA ASP A 90 -26.57 -16.68 10.98
C ASP A 90 -26.83 -15.20 10.62
N ARG A 91 -27.82 -14.60 11.31
CA ARG A 91 -28.21 -13.20 11.15
C ARG A 91 -27.08 -12.25 11.57
N GLU A 92 -26.46 -12.53 12.71
CA GLU A 92 -25.33 -11.76 13.22
C GLU A 92 -24.12 -11.88 12.29
N ARG A 93 -23.84 -13.08 11.77
CA ARG A 93 -22.80 -13.30 10.76
C ARG A 93 -22.97 -12.42 9.53
N ALA A 94 -24.20 -12.32 9.01
CA ALA A 94 -24.48 -11.45 7.88
C ALA A 94 -24.32 -9.96 8.24
N ALA A 95 -24.84 -9.54 9.41
CA ALA A 95 -24.82 -8.15 9.86
C ALA A 95 -23.39 -7.64 10.12
N GLU A 96 -22.59 -8.38 10.90
CA GLU A 96 -21.23 -7.96 11.26
C GLU A 96 -20.28 -7.98 10.08
N SER A 97 -20.39 -8.96 9.18
CA SER A 97 -19.58 -9.00 7.96
C SER A 97 -19.87 -7.79 7.07
N ARG A 98 -21.15 -7.43 6.92
CA ARG A 98 -21.58 -6.24 6.18
C ARG A 98 -21.08 -4.96 6.85
N ARG A 99 -21.17 -4.86 8.18
CA ARG A 99 -20.70 -3.72 8.95
C ARG A 99 -19.20 -3.48 8.76
N LEU A 100 -18.37 -4.52 8.86
CA LEU A 100 -16.93 -4.41 8.66
C LEU A 100 -16.55 -4.00 7.23
N LEU A 101 -17.19 -4.59 6.22
CA LEU A 101 -16.96 -4.18 4.83
C LEU A 101 -17.38 -2.73 4.60
N ASN A 102 -18.49 -2.28 5.19
CA ASN A 102 -18.93 -0.89 5.10
C ASN A 102 -17.90 0.06 5.72
N ILE A 103 -17.42 -0.22 6.94
CA ILE A 103 -16.36 0.56 7.58
C ILE A 103 -15.14 0.63 6.67
N GLY A 104 -14.69 -0.50 6.14
CA GLY A 104 -13.51 -0.53 5.26
C GLY A 104 -13.68 0.29 3.98
N PHE A 105 -14.87 0.28 3.36
CA PHE A 105 -15.12 1.07 2.14
C PHE A 105 -15.41 2.55 2.42
N GLN A 106 -15.98 2.89 3.58
CA GLN A 106 -16.34 4.25 3.95
C GLN A 106 -15.14 5.02 4.51
N GLU A 107 -14.46 4.43 5.50
CA GLU A 107 -13.46 5.13 6.30
C GLU A 107 -12.06 5.11 5.68
N PHE A 108 -11.76 4.11 4.85
CA PHE A 108 -10.44 3.93 4.24
C PHE A 108 -10.48 4.12 2.74
N ASP A 109 -9.36 4.50 2.14
CA ASP A 109 -9.14 4.46 0.70
C ASP A 109 -7.68 4.11 0.35
N ASN A 110 -7.43 3.76 -0.90
CA ASN A 110 -6.10 3.46 -1.41
C ASN A 110 -5.51 4.67 -2.13
N TYR A 111 -4.46 5.26 -1.56
CA TYR A 111 -3.76 6.42 -2.13
C TYR A 111 -2.44 6.00 -2.75
N THR A 112 -2.25 6.30 -4.03
CA THR A 112 -0.93 6.28 -4.67
C THR A 112 -0.25 7.61 -4.33
N LEU A 113 0.67 7.58 -3.36
CA LEU A 113 1.36 8.77 -2.87
C LEU A 113 2.56 9.12 -3.75
N LEU A 114 3.22 8.08 -4.28
CA LEU A 114 4.39 8.21 -5.12
C LEU A 114 4.35 7.18 -6.24
N SER A 115 4.78 7.56 -7.42
CA SER A 115 4.97 6.66 -8.56
C SER A 115 6.45 6.26 -8.70
N ALA A 116 6.70 5.05 -9.23
CA ALA A 116 8.07 4.61 -9.50
C ALA A 116 8.76 5.58 -10.47
N GLY A 117 9.98 6.01 -10.12
CA GLY A 117 10.75 6.98 -10.89
C GLY A 117 10.24 8.42 -10.80
N GLN A 118 9.25 8.72 -9.95
CA GLN A 118 8.79 10.08 -9.73
C GLN A 118 9.89 10.92 -9.07
N THR A 119 10.15 12.09 -9.64
CA THR A 119 10.99 13.12 -9.01
C THR A 119 10.27 13.70 -7.80
N VAL A 120 10.89 13.63 -6.64
CA VAL A 120 10.38 14.15 -5.37
C VAL A 120 10.93 15.54 -5.04
N ASP A 121 12.15 15.84 -5.50
CA ASP A 121 12.83 17.13 -5.32
C ASP A 121 14.01 17.22 -6.32
N GLU A 122 14.68 18.37 -6.40
CA GLU A 122 15.95 18.56 -7.10
C GLU A 122 17.03 19.00 -6.10
N ALA A 123 18.17 18.32 -6.13
CA ALA A 123 19.28 18.62 -5.23
C ALA A 123 20.41 19.33 -5.95
N ASP A 124 20.97 20.35 -5.32
CA ASP A 124 22.17 21.03 -5.80
C ASP A 124 23.38 20.10 -5.68
N VAL A 125 24.24 20.07 -6.69
CA VAL A 125 25.46 19.27 -6.69
C VAL A 125 26.67 20.16 -6.53
N TRP A 126 27.44 19.90 -5.48
CA TRP A 126 28.69 20.61 -5.23
C TRP A 126 29.86 19.99 -5.99
N LEU A 127 30.56 20.82 -6.77
CA LEU A 127 31.72 20.45 -7.61
C LEU A 127 31.40 19.37 -8.66
N GLY A 128 30.13 19.27 -9.07
CA GLY A 128 29.66 18.38 -10.12
C GLY A 128 29.80 18.97 -11.52
N ASP A 129 29.90 18.12 -12.54
CA ASP A 129 29.72 18.53 -13.94
C ASP A 129 28.29 19.01 -14.28
N ARG A 130 27.38 18.90 -13.30
CA ARG A 130 26.01 19.41 -13.30
C ARG A 130 25.77 20.17 -12.00
N ASP A 131 24.93 21.19 -12.08
CA ASP A 131 24.57 22.01 -10.93
C ASP A 131 23.42 21.39 -10.12
N HIS A 132 22.55 20.59 -10.76
CA HIS A 132 21.41 19.95 -10.10
C HIS A 132 21.25 18.49 -10.57
N ILE A 133 20.74 17.64 -9.67
CA ILE A 133 20.28 16.29 -10.00
C ILE A 133 18.86 16.05 -9.47
N PRO A 134 17.99 15.39 -10.26
CA PRO A 134 16.68 15.01 -9.76
C PRO A 134 16.81 13.94 -8.69
N LEU A 135 16.04 14.08 -7.61
CA LEU A 135 15.89 13.07 -6.58
C LEU A 135 14.62 12.28 -6.85
N VAL A 136 14.74 10.95 -6.98
CA VAL A 136 13.66 10.07 -7.41
C VAL A 136 13.43 8.94 -6.42
N VAL A 137 12.24 8.36 -6.44
CA VAL A 137 11.94 7.12 -5.71
C VAL A 137 11.99 5.92 -6.65
N ALA A 138 12.51 4.79 -6.17
CA ALA A 138 12.61 3.58 -6.98
C ALA A 138 11.24 2.95 -7.27
N ASP A 139 10.43 2.81 -6.22
CA ASP A 139 9.19 2.05 -6.25
C ASP A 139 7.96 2.94 -6.07
N GLN A 140 6.83 2.49 -6.62
CA GLN A 140 5.54 3.09 -6.36
C GLN A 140 5.13 2.85 -4.91
N LEU A 141 4.81 3.91 -4.18
CA LEU A 141 4.21 3.80 -2.85
C LEU A 141 2.69 3.99 -2.92
N ARG A 142 1.97 2.90 -2.66
CA ARG A 142 0.51 2.90 -2.50
C ARG A 142 0.14 2.46 -1.08
N LEU A 143 -0.61 3.28 -0.36
CA LEU A 143 -1.04 3.01 1.01
C LEU A 143 -2.57 2.98 1.13
N THR A 144 -3.07 2.08 1.97
CA THR A 144 -4.47 2.08 2.40
C THR A 144 -4.57 2.84 3.72
N LEU A 145 -5.19 4.02 3.70
CA LEU A 145 -5.23 4.93 4.84
C LEU A 145 -6.67 5.32 5.18
N PRO A 146 -6.99 5.54 6.47
CA PRO A 146 -8.18 6.29 6.85
C PRO A 146 -8.17 7.68 6.20
N ARG A 147 -9.35 8.20 5.85
CA ARG A 147 -9.49 9.54 5.24
C ARG A 147 -8.87 10.64 6.11
N ASP A 148 -9.06 10.57 7.42
CA ASP A 148 -8.57 11.59 8.35
C ASP A 148 -7.04 11.53 8.51
N VAL A 149 -6.48 10.31 8.56
CA VAL A 149 -5.03 10.10 8.60
C VAL A 149 -4.38 10.63 7.31
N ARG A 150 -5.03 10.47 6.15
CA ARG A 150 -4.56 11.05 4.89
C ARG A 150 -4.49 12.57 4.93
N GLN A 151 -5.43 13.26 5.59
CA GLN A 151 -5.43 14.73 5.70
C GLN A 151 -4.25 15.24 6.53
N GLY A 152 -3.84 14.49 7.56
CA GLY A 152 -2.69 14.81 8.41
C GLY A 152 -1.35 14.26 7.93
N LEU A 153 -1.26 13.76 6.68
CA LEU A 153 -0.03 13.18 6.16
C LEU A 153 0.98 14.27 5.78
N GLU A 154 2.12 14.27 6.47
CA GLU A 154 3.29 15.11 6.19
C GLU A 154 4.38 14.28 5.50
N ALA A 155 5.05 14.87 4.51
CA ALA A 155 6.21 14.30 3.84
C ALA A 155 7.41 15.22 4.05
N LYS A 156 8.50 14.69 4.63
CA LYS A 156 9.74 15.43 4.88
C LYS A 156 10.90 14.69 4.23
N LEU A 157 11.58 15.39 3.32
CA LEU A 157 12.76 14.86 2.65
C LEU A 157 14.00 15.20 3.48
N HIS A 158 14.78 14.17 3.82
CA HIS A 158 16.02 14.31 4.58
C HIS A 158 17.21 13.89 3.70
N TYR A 159 18.04 14.85 3.31
CA TYR A 159 19.27 14.65 2.56
C TYR A 159 20.28 15.75 2.88
N GLN A 160 21.53 15.55 2.46
CA GLN A 160 22.58 16.56 2.56
C GLN A 160 22.52 17.47 1.32
N ASN A 161 22.22 18.75 1.52
CA ASN A 161 22.25 19.77 0.46
C ASN A 161 23.39 20.77 0.75
N PRO A 162 24.32 21.03 -0.20
CA PRO A 162 24.47 20.41 -1.53
C PRO A 162 25.09 19.01 -1.49
N VAL A 163 24.72 18.18 -2.47
CA VAL A 163 25.20 16.80 -2.65
C VAL A 163 26.61 16.83 -3.26
N PRO A 164 27.63 16.21 -2.63
CA PRO A 164 28.99 16.25 -3.14
C PRO A 164 29.18 15.31 -4.35
N ALA A 165 29.81 15.81 -5.42
CA ALA A 165 30.21 14.97 -6.56
C ALA A 165 31.41 14.05 -6.22
N PRO A 166 31.49 12.82 -6.81
CA PRO A 166 30.64 12.29 -7.85
C PRO A 166 29.43 11.54 -7.30
N VAL A 167 28.31 11.62 -8.01
CA VAL A 167 27.08 10.89 -7.72
C VAL A 167 26.76 9.97 -8.89
N GLU A 168 26.44 8.71 -8.61
CA GLU A 168 25.95 7.78 -9.63
C GLU A 168 24.42 7.75 -9.63
N LYS A 169 23.82 7.64 -10.82
CA LYS A 169 22.39 7.36 -10.95
C LYS A 169 22.02 6.11 -10.15
N GLY A 170 20.98 6.23 -9.33
CA GLY A 170 20.50 5.18 -8.44
C GLY A 170 21.18 5.15 -7.07
N ALA A 171 22.21 5.98 -6.83
CA ALA A 171 22.79 6.13 -5.50
C ALA A 171 21.75 6.71 -4.54
N GLN A 172 21.66 6.16 -3.33
CA GLN A 172 20.78 6.71 -2.30
C GLN A 172 21.37 8.01 -1.75
N ILE A 173 20.64 9.11 -1.91
CA ILE A 173 21.05 10.46 -1.51
C ILE A 173 20.35 10.89 -0.22
N GLY A 174 19.18 10.33 0.06
CA GLY A 174 18.42 10.67 1.25
C GLY A 174 17.29 9.70 1.54
N THR A 175 16.40 10.18 2.40
CA THR A 175 15.23 9.45 2.87
C THR A 175 14.03 10.37 2.89
N LEU A 176 12.96 10.00 2.20
CA LEU A 176 11.66 10.64 2.35
C LEU A 176 10.94 9.99 3.52
N ARG A 177 10.64 10.78 4.55
CA ARG A 177 9.92 10.35 5.74
C ARG A 177 8.48 10.82 5.66
N LEU A 178 7.56 9.87 5.65
CA LEU A 178 6.12 10.12 5.71
C LEU A 178 5.64 9.93 7.15
N THR A 179 4.90 10.89 7.68
CA THR A 179 4.35 10.86 9.05
C THR A 179 2.90 11.30 9.04
N ALA A 180 2.06 10.65 9.84
CA ALA A 180 0.67 11.02 10.05
C ALA A 180 0.24 10.68 11.49
N PRO A 181 -0.85 11.27 12.02
CA PRO A 181 -1.40 10.87 13.31
C PRO A 181 -1.65 9.36 13.37
N GLU A 182 -1.25 8.73 14.47
CA GLU A 182 -1.47 7.30 14.74
C GLU A 182 -0.86 6.33 13.70
N MET A 183 0.07 6.82 12.86
CA MET A 183 0.82 6.01 11.91
C MET A 183 2.30 5.98 12.30
N ALA A 184 2.90 4.78 12.29
CA ALA A 184 4.35 4.64 12.38
C ALA A 184 5.02 5.34 11.17
N PRO A 185 6.09 6.13 11.37
CA PRO A 185 6.78 6.78 10.26
C PRO A 185 7.20 5.78 9.19
N ILE A 186 6.95 6.12 7.93
CA ILE A 186 7.39 5.32 6.77
C ILE A 186 8.59 6.04 6.16
N GLU A 187 9.69 5.34 6.04
CA GLU A 187 10.93 5.86 5.47
C GLU A 187 11.19 5.21 4.11
N ILE A 188 11.35 6.05 3.10
CA ILE A 188 11.52 5.64 1.70
C ILE A 188 12.88 6.12 1.21
N PRO A 189 13.74 5.23 0.71
CA PRO A 189 14.99 5.63 0.09
C PRO A 189 14.75 6.54 -1.11
N VAL A 190 15.47 7.65 -1.15
CA VAL A 190 15.45 8.61 -2.26
C VAL A 190 16.78 8.51 -2.98
N LEU A 191 16.71 8.27 -4.27
CA LEU A 191 17.84 7.96 -5.14
C LEU A 191 18.15 9.12 -6.07
N ALA A 192 19.40 9.20 -6.54
CA ALA A 192 19.77 10.10 -7.62
C ALA A 192 19.14 9.62 -8.93
N GLY A 193 18.34 10.46 -9.58
CA GLY A 193 17.73 10.17 -10.88
C GLY A 193 18.76 10.18 -12.03
N GLU A 194 19.87 10.87 -11.84
CA GLU A 194 20.96 10.97 -12.80
C GLU A 194 22.35 10.96 -12.12
N SER A 195 23.39 10.68 -12.90
CA SER A 195 24.78 10.78 -12.44
C SER A 195 25.30 12.21 -12.56
N ALA A 196 26.17 12.63 -11.64
CA ALA A 196 26.97 13.84 -11.74
C ALA A 196 28.44 13.49 -11.51
N GLY A 197 29.26 13.67 -12.55
CA GLY A 197 30.71 13.50 -12.50
C GLY A 197 31.39 14.65 -11.76
N LYS A 198 32.71 14.56 -11.52
CA LYS A 198 33.46 15.69 -10.96
C LYS A 198 33.72 16.75 -12.04
N LEU A 199 33.60 18.02 -11.71
CA LEU A 199 34.13 19.12 -12.53
C LEU A 199 35.62 18.88 -12.84
N GLY A 200 36.01 19.04 -14.11
CA GLY A 200 37.40 19.01 -14.55
C GLY A 200 38.26 20.04 -13.82
N PHE A 201 39.58 19.82 -13.76
CA PHE A 201 40.54 20.55 -12.91
C PHE A 201 40.40 22.09 -12.94
N PHE A 202 40.07 22.69 -14.09
CA PHE A 202 39.88 24.14 -14.24
C PHE A 202 38.55 24.65 -13.64
N GLY A 203 37.49 23.84 -13.65
CA GLY A 203 36.17 24.19 -13.13
C GLY A 203 36.10 24.19 -11.60
N ARG A 204 36.92 23.37 -10.92
CA ARG A 204 37.02 23.36 -9.45
C ARG A 204 37.69 24.62 -8.91
N ILE A 205 38.66 25.16 -9.64
CA ILE A 205 39.35 26.40 -9.28
C ILE A 205 38.39 27.59 -9.47
N SER A 206 37.64 27.66 -10.57
CA SER A 206 36.66 28.73 -10.78
C SER A 206 35.48 28.68 -9.79
N ALA A 207 34.96 27.48 -9.47
CA ALA A 207 33.88 27.32 -8.49
C ALA A 207 34.33 27.69 -7.06
N ALA A 208 35.54 27.28 -6.66
CA ALA A 208 36.12 27.67 -5.38
C ALA A 208 36.42 29.19 -5.33
N PHE A 209 36.90 29.79 -6.43
CA PHE A 209 37.12 31.23 -6.52
C PHE A 209 35.81 32.03 -6.49
N ASN A 210 34.75 31.56 -7.16
CA ASN A 210 33.43 32.21 -7.12
C ASN A 210 32.81 32.14 -5.72
N TYR A 211 32.91 30.99 -5.04
CA TYR A 211 32.47 30.85 -3.64
C TYR A 211 33.27 31.74 -2.68
N LEU A 212 34.56 31.98 -2.96
CA LEU A 212 35.41 32.87 -2.16
C LEU A 212 35.17 34.36 -2.45
N LEU A 213 34.80 34.70 -3.69
CA LEU A 213 34.57 36.08 -4.14
C LEU A 213 33.14 36.58 -3.88
N TRP A 214 32.16 35.68 -3.86
CA TRP A 214 30.72 35.99 -3.76
C TRP A 214 30.02 35.22 -2.64
N GLY A 215 30.74 34.92 -1.55
CA GLY A 215 30.34 34.02 -0.47
C GLY A 215 28.85 33.98 -0.15
N ALA A 216 28.35 32.75 0.07
CA ALA A 216 27.02 32.39 0.58
C ALA A 216 25.94 33.46 0.35
N SER A 217 25.43 33.56 -0.87
CA SER A 217 24.17 34.28 -1.09
C SER A 217 23.05 33.48 -0.41
N SER A 218 22.75 33.88 0.82
CA SER A 218 21.45 33.65 1.43
C SER A 218 20.35 34.15 0.50
N GLY A 219 19.53 33.23 0.02
CA GLY A 219 18.26 33.44 -0.66
C GLY A 219 17.46 32.16 -0.53
#